data_AF-A0A424W5E7-F1
#
_entry.id   AF-A0A424W5E7-F1
#
_cell.length_a   1.000
_cell.length_b   1.000
_cell.length_c   1.000
_cell.angle_alpha   90.00
_cell.angle_beta   90.00
_cell.angle_gamma   90.00
#
_symmetry.space_group_name_H-M   'P 1'
#
loop_
_entity.id
_entity.type
_entity.pdbx_description
1 polymer ?
#
loop_
_entity_poly.entity_id
_entity_poly.type
_entity_poly.pdbx_seq_one_letter_code
_entity_poly.pdbx_strand_id
1 'polypeptide(L)'
;MAARLNKRHQDFVRDKIQASQLINVLQNHALGLTEQELSPTRLKAIEILLRKSVPDLSQVAHTGEEGGPVETITRIALVAMSVNGKD
;
A
#
# COMPACT_ATOMS: atom_id res chain seq x y z
N MET A 1 1.36 -29.03 -3.93
CA MET A 1 1.59 -27.57 -3.77
C MET A 1 0.51 -26.85 -4.55
N ALA A 2 -0.41 -26.16 -3.86
CA ALA A 2 -1.50 -25.43 -4.52
C ALA A 2 -0.96 -24.39 -5.51
N ALA A 3 -1.55 -24.33 -6.70
CA ALA A 3 -1.18 -23.38 -7.75
C ALA A 3 -1.20 -21.95 -7.20
N ARG A 4 -0.12 -21.19 -7.44
CA ARG A 4 0.05 -19.84 -6.88
C ARG A 4 -0.95 -18.89 -7.55
N LEU A 5 -2.07 -18.65 -6.86
CA LEU A 5 -3.26 -17.97 -7.38
C LEU A 5 -2.99 -16.55 -7.91
N ASN A 6 -1.93 -15.86 -7.47
CA ASN A 6 -1.39 -14.69 -8.17
C ASN A 6 -0.03 -14.32 -7.55
N LYS A 7 1.08 -14.49 -8.27
CA LYS A 7 2.44 -14.28 -7.71
C LYS A 7 2.64 -12.85 -7.19
N ARG A 8 2.15 -11.84 -7.94
CA ARG A 8 2.27 -10.41 -7.56
C ARG A 8 1.55 -10.09 -6.25
N HIS A 9 0.35 -10.64 -6.06
CA HIS A 9 -0.41 -10.44 -4.82
C HIS A 9 0.27 -11.12 -3.63
N GLN A 10 0.80 -12.33 -3.81
CA GLN A 10 1.52 -13.04 -2.74
C GLN A 10 2.78 -12.30 -2.29
N ASP A 11 3.56 -11.76 -3.24
CA ASP A 11 4.76 -11.00 -2.94
C ASP A 11 4.39 -9.71 -2.18
N PHE A 12 3.35 -9.00 -2.63
CA PHE A 12 2.84 -7.82 -1.93
C PHE A 12 2.33 -8.11 -0.50
N VAL A 13 1.61 -9.22 -0.31
CA VAL A 13 1.16 -9.66 1.01
C VAL A 13 2.36 -10.00 1.91
N ARG A 14 3.39 -10.67 1.37
CA ARG A 14 4.62 -10.97 2.11
C ARG A 14 5.34 -9.70 2.55
N ASP A 15 5.47 -8.74 1.65
CA ASP A 15 6.13 -7.45 1.93
C ASP A 15 5.36 -6.68 3.01
N LYS A 16 4.02 -6.71 2.99
CA LYS A 16 3.18 -6.14 4.05
C LYS A 16 3.38 -6.83 5.40
N ILE A 17 3.40 -8.16 5.43
CA ILE A 17 3.62 -8.91 6.67
C ILE A 17 4.99 -8.58 7.27
N GLN A 18 6.03 -8.50 6.43
CA GLN A 18 7.38 -8.13 6.87
C GLN A 18 7.43 -6.70 7.40
N ALA A 19 6.78 -5.75 6.71
CA ALA A 19 6.67 -4.38 7.18
C ALA A 19 6.01 -4.29 8.57
N SER A 20 4.90 -5.02 8.80
CA SER A 20 4.23 -5.06 10.11
C SER A 20 5.15 -5.56 11.22
N GLN A 21 5.96 -6.59 10.97
CA GLN A 21 6.92 -7.11 11.96
C GLN A 21 7.99 -6.08 12.29
N LEU A 22 8.52 -5.39 11.29
CA LEU A 22 9.51 -4.32 11.48
C LEU A 22 8.94 -3.14 12.28
N ILE A 23 7.68 -2.77 12.03
CA ILE A 23 6.98 -1.73 12.80
C ILE A 23 6.86 -2.14 14.27
N ASN A 24 6.42 -3.37 14.54
CA ASN A 24 6.28 -3.87 15.92
C ASN A 24 7.61 -3.82 16.67
N VAL A 25 8.72 -4.18 16.01
CA VAL A 25 10.06 -4.10 16.59
C VAL A 25 10.43 -2.65 16.95
N LEU A 26 10.17 -1.69 16.06
CA LEU A 26 10.46 -0.28 16.34
C LEU A 26 9.56 0.28 17.45
N GLN A 27 8.27 -0.07 17.45
CA GLN A 27 7.32 0.35 18.49
C GLN A 27 7.73 -0.19 19.85
N ASN A 28 8.04 -1.48 19.95
CA ASN A 28 8.47 -2.09 21.20
C ASN A 28 9.77 -1.47 21.70
N HIS A 29 10.69 -1.10 20.80
CA HIS A 29 11.92 -0.41 21.18
C HIS A 29 11.63 1.01 21.70
N ALA A 30 10.78 1.77 21.02
CA ALA A 30 10.39 3.12 21.41
C ALA A 30 9.62 3.18 22.74
N LEU A 31 8.79 2.17 23.01
CA LEU A 31 8.01 2.05 24.25
C LEU A 31 8.82 1.44 25.42
N GLY A 32 10.10 1.11 25.22
CA GLY A 32 10.93 0.46 26.24
C GLY A 32 10.50 -0.97 26.58
N LEU A 33 9.70 -1.60 25.72
CA LEU A 33 9.22 -2.99 25.88
C LEU A 33 10.25 -4.01 25.40
N THR A 34 11.40 -3.56 24.90
CA THR A 34 12.49 -4.41 24.41
C THR A 34 13.74 -4.13 25.23
N GLU A 35 14.34 -5.16 25.82
CA GLU A 35 15.57 -5.01 26.60
C GLU A 35 16.82 -4.78 25.74
N GLN A 36 16.74 -5.07 24.43
CA GLN A 36 17.85 -4.89 23.50
C GLN A 36 17.82 -3.52 22.84
N GLU A 37 18.95 -2.81 22.94
CA GLU A 37 19.18 -1.57 22.22
C GLU A 37 19.35 -1.84 20.72
N LEU A 38 18.68 -1.04 19.89
CA LEU A 38 18.79 -1.17 18.44
C LEU A 38 20.00 -0.39 17.95
N SER A 39 20.97 -1.08 17.35
CA SER A 39 22.12 -0.41 16.77
C SER A 39 21.71 0.58 15.67
N PRO A 40 22.44 1.70 15.48
CA PRO A 40 22.15 2.68 14.44
C PRO A 40 22.07 2.06 13.03
N THR A 41 22.93 1.08 12.74
CA THR A 41 22.93 0.34 11.48
C THR A 41 21.63 -0.45 11.29
N ARG A 42 21.12 -1.09 12.36
CA ARG A 42 19.86 -1.84 12.31
C ARG A 42 18.67 -0.90 12.12
N LEU A 43 18.64 0.24 12.82
CA LEU A 43 17.61 1.26 12.63
C LEU A 43 17.58 1.75 11.17
N LYS A 44 18.75 2.02 10.58
CA LYS A 44 18.83 2.47 9.18
C LYS A 44 18.38 1.42 8.18
N ALA A 45 18.74 0.15 8.41
CA ALA A 45 18.28 -0.96 7.57
C ALA A 45 16.76 -1.11 7.61
N ILE A 46 16.16 -1.01 8.81
CA ILE A 46 14.71 -1.07 8.98
C ILE A 46 14.02 0.09 8.27
N GLU A 47 14.54 1.32 8.40
CA GLU A 47 14.00 2.50 7.70
C GLU A 47 13.95 2.29 6.18
N ILE A 48 15.05 1.79 5.58
CA ILE A 48 15.15 1.56 4.14
C ILE A 48 14.12 0.50 3.68
N LEU A 49 13.95 -0.58 4.45
CA LEU A 49 12.97 -1.62 4.15
C LEU A 49 11.55 -1.08 4.23
N LEU A 50 11.21 -0.33 5.27
CA LEU A 50 9.89 0.28 5.42
C LEU A 50 9.55 1.24 4.27
N ARG A 51 10.50 2.07 3.83
CA ARG A 51 10.30 2.95 2.66
C ARG A 51 10.04 2.20 1.35
N LYS A 52 10.53 0.96 1.22
CA LYS A 52 10.32 0.12 0.03
C LYS A 52 9.02 -0.70 0.10
N SER A 53 8.61 -1.08 1.32
CA SER A 53 7.45 -1.95 1.54
C SER A 53 6.15 -1.18 1.82
N VAL A 54 6.23 0.05 2.36
CA VAL A 54 5.07 0.89 2.70
C VAL A 54 4.98 2.05 1.70
N PRO A 55 3.83 2.22 1.01
CA PRO A 55 3.62 3.38 0.14
C PRO A 55 3.57 4.66 1.00
N ASP A 56 4.36 5.66 0.63
CA ASP A 56 4.31 6.99 1.24
C ASP A 56 3.02 7.71 0.80
N LEU A 57 2.04 7.78 1.69
CA LEU A 57 0.74 8.40 1.42
C LEU A 57 0.84 9.93 1.25
N SER A 58 1.94 10.56 1.68
CA SER A 58 2.10 12.02 1.58
C SER A 58 2.43 12.50 0.17
N GLN A 59 2.82 11.61 -0.74
CA GLN A 59 3.33 11.98 -2.07
C GLN A 59 2.34 11.87 -3.23
N VAL A 60 1.05 11.59 -2.98
CA VAL A 60 0.05 11.55 -4.05
C VAL A 60 -0.77 12.84 -4.04
N ALA A 61 -0.16 13.92 -4.55
CA ALA A 61 -0.89 15.12 -4.92
C ALA A 61 -1.46 14.94 -6.33
N HIS A 62 -2.79 14.92 -6.46
CA HIS A 62 -3.46 14.98 -7.75
C HIS A 62 -3.76 16.44 -8.07
N THR A 63 -2.91 17.05 -8.89
CA THR A 63 -3.09 18.42 -9.39
C THR A 63 -3.36 18.40 -10.89
N GLY A 64 -4.19 19.32 -11.37
CA GLY A 64 -4.39 19.59 -12.79
C GLY A 64 -3.26 20.42 -13.39
N GLU A 65 -3.51 20.95 -14.60
CA GLU A 65 -2.56 21.80 -15.33
C GLU A 65 -2.11 23.00 -14.49
N GLU A 66 -0.82 23.30 -14.51
CA GLU A 66 -0.18 24.37 -13.70
C GLU A 66 -0.43 24.29 -12.17
N GLY A 67 -0.76 23.10 -11.64
CA GLY A 67 -1.08 22.94 -10.22
C GLY A 67 -2.53 23.29 -9.87
N GLY A 68 -3.36 23.55 -10.88
CA GLY A 68 -4.78 23.85 -10.76
C GLY A 68 -5.63 22.63 -10.37
N PRO A 69 -6.97 22.77 -10.38
CA PRO A 69 -7.87 21.66 -10.10
C PRO A 69 -7.80 20.57 -11.18
N VAL A 70 -8.04 19.32 -10.80
CA VAL A 70 -8.13 18.20 -11.76
C VAL A 70 -9.42 18.35 -12.58
N GLU A 71 -9.29 18.60 -13.88
CA GLU A 71 -10.41 18.60 -14.81
C GLU A 71 -10.72 17.18 -15.29
N THR A 72 -11.99 16.79 -15.29
CA THR A 72 -12.44 15.45 -15.70
C THR A 72 -13.49 15.55 -16.80
N ILE A 73 -13.22 14.98 -17.98
CA ILE A 73 -14.20 14.86 -19.08
C ILE A 73 -14.91 13.51 -18.95
N THR A 74 -16.19 13.52 -18.57
CA THR A 74 -17.00 12.29 -18.45
C THR A 74 -17.99 12.19 -19.61
N ARG A 75 -17.92 11.10 -20.39
CA ARG A 75 -18.95 10.75 -21.38
C ARG A 75 -20.02 9.90 -20.72
N ILE A 76 -21.25 10.41 -20.69
CA ILE A 76 -22.44 9.67 -20.23
C ILE A 76 -23.24 9.23 -21.46
N ALA A 77 -23.65 7.96 -21.48
CA ALA A 77 -24.53 7.41 -22.51
C ALA A 77 -25.67 6.61 -21.85
N LEU A 78 -26.89 6.84 -22.32
CA LEU A 78 -28.05 6.02 -21.94
C LEU A 78 -28.05 4.76 -22.80
N VAL A 79 -28.14 3.60 -22.17
CA VAL A 79 -28.27 2.31 -22.86
C VAL A 79 -29.64 1.74 -22.54
N ALA A 80 -30.36 1.30 -23.57
CA ALA A 80 -31.64 0.63 -23.39
C ALA A 80 -31.44 -0.64 -22.55
N MET A 81 -32.16 -0.74 -21.43
CA MET A 81 -32.19 -1.97 -20.65
C MET A 81 -32.99 -3.03 -21.41
N SER A 82 -32.33 -4.09 -21.86
CA SER A 82 -33.04 -5.29 -22.28
C SER A 82 -33.64 -5.92 -21.03
N VAL A 83 -34.94 -5.69 -20.82
CA VAL A 83 -35.73 -6.48 -19.90
C VAL A 83 -35.89 -7.84 -20.58
N ASN A 84 -35.09 -8.82 -20.17
CA ASN A 84 -35.30 -10.21 -20.57
C ASN A 84 -36.58 -10.70 -19.87
N GLY A 85 -37.72 -10.34 -20.45
CA GLY A 85 -39.02 -10.92 -20.19
C GLY A 85 -39.02 -12.34 -20.72
N LYS A 86 -39.01 -13.27 -19.78
CA LYS A 86 -39.26 -14.69 -19.94
C LYS A 86 -40.67 -14.86 -20.53
N ASP A 87 -40.76 -15.53 -21.68
CA ASP A 87 -41.94 -16.32 -22.06
C ASP A 87 -41.50 -17.79 -22.15
#